data_AF-A0A529LTL3-F1
#
_entry.id   AF-A0A529LTL3-F1
#
_cell.length_a   1.000
_cell.length_b   1.000
_cell.length_c   1.000
_cell.angle_alpha   90.00
_cell.angle_beta   90.00
_cell.angle_gamma   90.00
#
_symmetry.space_group_name_H-M   'P 1'
#
loop_
_entity.id
_entity.type
_entity.pdbx_description
1 polymer ?
#
loop_
_entity_poly.entity_id
_entity_poly.type
_entity_poly.pdbx_seq_one_letter_code
_entity_poly.pdbx_strand_id
1 'polypeptide(L)'
;MANTLLMPKATAVWLVDNTALSFEQIAQFCGLHPLEVKAIADGESAQGIKGMDPIITGQLTRDEIARGEKDINYRLKLSEP
;
A
#
# COMPACT_ATOMS: atom_id res chain seq x y z
N MET A 1 -16.00 -12.34 -4.11
CA MET A 1 -14.63 -12.85 -4.31
C MET A 1 -13.73 -11.95 -3.49
N ALA A 2 -12.90 -12.52 -2.60
CA ALA A 2 -12.00 -11.69 -1.80
C ALA A 2 -10.96 -11.10 -2.77
N ASN A 3 -11.05 -9.79 -3.01
CA ASN A 3 -10.01 -9.01 -3.68
C ASN A 3 -8.79 -8.97 -2.74
N THR A 4 -8.13 -10.11 -2.61
CA THR A 4 -7.01 -10.31 -1.70
C THR A 4 -5.76 -9.84 -2.41
N LEU A 5 -5.09 -8.85 -1.84
CA LEU A 5 -3.75 -8.48 -2.30
C LEU A 5 -2.86 -9.71 -2.29
N LEU A 6 -2.21 -9.99 -3.43
CA LEU A 6 -1.30 -11.13 -3.57
C LEU A 6 -0.20 -11.11 -2.51
N MET A 7 0.35 -9.92 -2.22
CA MET A 7 1.38 -9.70 -1.20
C MET A 7 1.15 -8.38 -0.46
N PRO A 8 0.29 -8.35 0.58
CA PRO A 8 -0.08 -7.11 1.26
C PRO A 8 1.11 -6.43 1.95
N LYS A 9 2.02 -7.22 2.56
CA LYS A 9 3.23 -6.67 3.19
C LYS A 9 4.20 -6.07 2.17
N ALA A 10 4.50 -6.79 1.08
CA ALA A 10 5.41 -6.28 0.04
C ALA A 10 4.83 -5.04 -0.66
N THR A 11 3.51 -5.01 -0.87
CA THR A 11 2.83 -3.84 -1.43
C THR A 11 2.89 -2.65 -0.47
N ALA A 12 2.66 -2.87 0.84
CA ALA A 12 2.79 -1.82 1.84
C ALA A 12 4.21 -1.24 1.91
N VAL A 13 5.24 -2.09 1.85
CA VAL A 13 6.66 -1.65 1.78
C VAL A 13 6.87 -0.74 0.58
N TRP A 14 6.38 -1.13 -0.60
CA TRP A 14 6.54 -0.33 -1.81
C TRP A 14 5.78 1.01 -1.69
N LEU A 15 4.52 0.99 -1.23
CA LEU A 15 3.70 2.19 -1.09
C LEU A 15 4.30 3.19 -0.09
N VAL A 16 4.81 2.71 1.05
CA VAL A 16 5.44 3.57 2.06
C VAL A 16 6.67 4.29 1.49
N ASP A 17 7.45 3.62 0.64
CA ASP A 17 8.72 4.15 0.11
C ASP A 17 8.54 4.96 -1.20
N ASN A 18 7.51 4.64 -1.99
CA ASN A 18 7.33 5.18 -3.35
C ASN A 18 6.15 6.16 -3.49
N THR A 19 5.36 6.38 -2.43
CA THR A 19 4.19 7.27 -2.46
C THR A 19 4.11 8.13 -1.21
N ALA A 20 3.42 9.27 -1.29
CA ALA A 20 3.12 10.13 -0.15
C ALA A 20 1.80 9.75 0.57
N LEU A 21 1.35 8.50 0.41
CA LEU A 21 0.15 7.99 1.07
C LEU A 21 0.36 7.90 2.58
N SER A 22 -0.71 8.14 3.33
CA SER A 22 -0.66 8.04 4.79
C SER A 22 -0.67 6.59 5.26
N PHE A 23 -0.05 6.34 6.41
CA PHE A 23 0.03 4.98 6.98
C PHE A 23 -1.34 4.33 7.17
N GLU A 24 -2.37 5.11 7.51
CA GLU A 24 -3.76 4.63 7.59
C GLU A 24 -4.31 4.19 6.24
N GLN A 25 -4.05 4.92 5.16
CA GLN A 25 -4.52 4.57 3.82
C GLN A 25 -3.87 3.27 3.34
N ILE A 26 -2.55 3.13 3.55
CA ILE A 26 -1.80 1.93 3.21
C ILE A 26 -2.28 0.74 4.06
N ALA A 27 -2.49 0.95 5.36
CA ALA A 27 -3.03 -0.05 6.27
C ALA A 27 -4.42 -0.54 5.84
N GLN A 28 -5.34 0.38 5.55
CA GLN A 28 -6.68 0.04 5.06
C GLN A 28 -6.62 -0.72 3.74
N PHE A 29 -5.77 -0.29 2.80
CA PHE A 29 -5.64 -0.92 1.49
C PHE A 29 -5.03 -2.33 1.58
N CYS A 30 -3.94 -2.47 2.34
CA CYS A 30 -3.23 -3.74 2.52
C CYS A 30 -3.87 -4.68 3.54
N GLY A 31 -4.93 -4.24 4.24
CA GLY A 31 -5.52 -4.99 5.34
C GLY A 31 -4.54 -5.21 6.50
N LEU A 32 -3.61 -4.28 6.69
CA LEU A 32 -2.60 -4.29 7.75
C LEU A 32 -3.02 -3.34 8.87
N HIS A 33 -2.40 -3.49 10.03
CA HIS A 33 -2.58 -2.52 11.11
C HIS A 33 -1.68 -1.29 10.85
N PRO A 34 -2.11 -0.05 11.15
CA PRO A 34 -1.28 1.14 10.94
C PRO A 34 0.06 1.08 11.69
N LEU A 35 0.11 0.36 12.82
CA LEU A 35 1.36 0.09 13.55
C LEU A 35 2.33 -0.80 12.75
N GLU A 36 1.83 -1.81 12.02
CA GLU A 36 2.66 -2.64 11.14
C GLU A 36 3.23 -1.80 9.99
N VAL A 37 2.42 -0.90 9.41
CA VAL A 37 2.87 0.01 8.35
C VAL A 37 3.94 0.97 8.87
N LYS A 38 3.78 1.46 10.11
CA LYS A 38 4.81 2.28 10.76
C LYS A 38 6.10 1.49 11.00
N ALA A 39 6.01 0.24 11.46
CA ALA A 39 7.18 -0.62 11.63
C ALA A 39 7.85 -0.99 10.29
N ILE A 40 7.09 -1.04 9.19
CA ILE A 40 7.63 -1.15 7.83
C ILE A 40 8.40 0.12 7.46
N ALA A 41 7.84 1.30 7.73
CA ALA A 41 8.48 2.59 7.47
C ALA A 41 9.76 2.79 8.30
N ASP A 42 9.80 2.28 9.54
CA ASP A 42 10.98 2.28 10.40
C ASP A 42 12.05 1.26 9.94
N GLY A 43 11.68 0.35 9.04
CA GLY A 43 12.55 -0.72 8.56
C GLY A 43 12.61 -1.94 9.48
N GLU A 44 11.85 -1.98 10.58
CA GLU A 44 11.81 -3.12 11.51
C GLU A 44 11.05 -4.32 10.93
N SER A 45 9.89 -4.09 10.32
CA SER A 45 9.00 -5.15 9.79
C SER A 45 9.20 -5.45 8.30
N ALA A 46 10.10 -4.72 7.65
CA ALA A 46 10.39 -4.82 6.22
C ALA A 46 11.81 -5.32 5.91
N GLN A 47 12.63 -5.60 6.93
CA GLN A 47 13.99 -6.11 6.73
C GLN A 47 13.99 -7.39 5.88
N GLY A 48 14.50 -7.30 4.66
CA GLY A 48 14.56 -8.40 3.69
C GLY A 48 13.32 -8.57 2.80
N ILE A 49 12.26 -7.76 2.97
CA ILE A 49 11.09 -7.78 2.08
C ILE A 49 11.36 -6.84 0.91
N LYS A 50 11.46 -7.38 -0.32
CA LYS A 50 11.45 -6.54 -1.52
C LYS A 50 10.05 -5.99 -1.73
N GLY A 51 9.93 -4.66 -1.76
CA GLY A 51 8.70 -3.97 -2.13
C GLY A 51 8.21 -4.44 -3.50
N MET A 52 6.92 -4.75 -3.60
CA MET A 52 6.28 -5.14 -4.86
C MET A 52 5.44 -3.97 -5.36
N ASP A 53 5.75 -3.49 -6.57
CA ASP A 53 5.03 -2.40 -7.19
C ASP A 53 3.61 -2.84 -7.57
N PRO A 54 2.56 -2.32 -6.89
CA PRO A 54 1.18 -2.68 -7.18
C PRO A 54 0.67 -2.12 -8.51
N ILE A 55 1.39 -1.16 -9.11
CA ILE A 55 1.07 -0.61 -10.43
C ILE A 55 1.47 -1.62 -11.50
N ILE A 56 2.64 -2.25 -11.35
CA ILE A 56 3.12 -3.28 -12.27
C ILE A 56 2.26 -4.53 -12.20
N THR A 57 1.78 -4.90 -11.01
CA THR A 57 0.86 -6.04 -10.85
C THR A 57 -0.57 -5.74 -11.30
N GLY A 58 -0.86 -4.49 -11.69
CA GLY A 58 -2.21 -4.05 -12.11
C GLY A 58 -3.21 -3.96 -10.96
N GLN A 59 -2.76 -3.98 -9.70
CA GLN A 59 -3.61 -3.89 -8.52
C GLN A 59 -3.94 -2.44 -8.14
N LEU A 60 -3.09 -1.49 -8.52
CA LEU A 60 -3.32 -0.06 -8.39
C LEU A 60 -2.97 0.66 -9.69
N THR A 61 -3.51 1.87 -9.85
CA THR A 61 -3.08 2.77 -10.92
C THR A 61 -2.41 4.00 -10.33
N ARG A 62 -1.56 4.66 -11.12
CA ARG A 62 -0.96 5.95 -10.73
C ARG A 62 -2.00 7.01 -10.42
N ASP A 63 -3.13 7.00 -11.12
CA ASP A 63 -4.22 7.95 -10.87
C ASP A 63 -4.85 7.70 -9.49
N GLU A 64 -5.06 6.44 -9.12
CA GLU A 64 -5.62 6.07 -7.82
C GLU A 64 -4.69 6.46 -6.66
N ILE A 65 -3.38 6.24 -6.83
CA ILE A 65 -2.36 6.69 -5.87
C ILE A 65 -2.39 8.22 -5.77
N ALA A 66 -2.39 8.93 -6.89
CA ALA A 66 -2.39 10.40 -6.91
C ALA A 66 -3.66 11.00 -6.26
N ARG A 67 -4.82 10.33 -6.34
CA ARG A 67 -6.03 10.71 -5.61
C ARG A 67 -5.82 10.54 -4.10
N GLY A 68 -5.25 9.41 -3.68
CA GLY A 68 -4.91 9.15 -2.29
C GLY A 68 -3.87 10.11 -1.71
N GLU A 69 -2.87 10.50 -2.49
CA GLU A 69 -1.85 11.48 -2.08
C GLU A 69 -2.42 12.89 -1.92
N LYS A 70 -3.47 13.22 -2.68
CA LYS A 70 -4.15 14.53 -2.57
C LYS A 70 -5.14 14.60 -1.41
N ASP A 71 -5.67 13.45 -0.97
CA ASP A 71 -6.66 13.38 0.10
C ASP A 71 -6.34 12.22 1.05
N ILE A 72 -5.89 12.59 2.25
CA ILE A 72 -5.56 11.66 3.33
C ILE A 72 -6.74 10.76 3.77
N ASN A 73 -7.98 11.22 3.59
CA ASN A 73 -9.19 10.46 3.93
C ASN A 73 -9.64 9.55 2.78
N TYR A 74 -9.00 9.65 1.61
CA TYR A 74 -9.34 8.84 0.47
C TYR A 74 -8.97 7.38 0.72
N ARG A 75 -9.91 6.48 0.42
CA ARG A 75 -9.70 5.04 0.49
C ARG A 75 -9.36 4.51 -0.89
N LEU A 76 -8.11 4.09 -1.03
CA LEU A 76 -7.60 3.40 -2.21
C LEU A 76 -8.45 2.16 -2.50
N LYS A 77 -8.77 1.97 -3.78
CA LYS A 77 -9.49 0.79 -4.26
C LYS A 77 -8.57 -0.08 -5.09
N LEU A 78 -8.70 -1.39 -4.90
CA LEU A 78 -8.05 -2.35 -5.80
C LEU A 78 -8.62 -2.13 -7.20
N SER A 79 -7.74 -2.00 -8.18
CA SER A 79 -8.14 -2.07 -9.58
C SER A 79 -8.65 -3.50 -9.83
N GLU A 80 -9.96 -3.61 -10.06
CA GLU A 80 -10.54 -4.85 -10.57
C GLU A 80 -10.13 -5.00 -12.05
N PRO A 81 -9.83 -6.22 -12.50
CA PRO A 81 -9.47 -6.49 -13.90
C PRO A 81 -10.62 -6.19 -14.88
#